data_AF-R6FQL3-F1
#
_entry.id   AF-R6FQL3-F1
#
_cell.length_a   1.000
_cell.length_b   1.000
_cell.length_c   1.000
_cell.angle_alpha   90.00
_cell.angle_beta   90.00
_cell.angle_gamma   90.00
#
_symmetry.space_group_name_H-M   'P 1'
#
loop_
_entity.id
_entity.type
_entity.pdbx_description
1 polymer ?
#
loop_
_entity_poly.entity_id
_entity_poly.type
_entity_poly.pdbx_seq_one_letter_code
_entity_poly.pdbx_strand_id
1 'polypeptide(L)'
;MKLNKFFMLGLAGLAFAACSNEEEVDNGLSGLSAVSIKIESSELTRAIADATQGEDGTDKVSVVPQANTEVVITLTADEGGGEFKLTPDQWNKGHVVTFWNVSNPTSVTVSMNGGVASYNAINIATGSPSLQVLPAAIPVYGSTSTFTPTDRSESPDADDDHQTGATSDDESKTYQIYTATVQLDIPVARLEVSGIKHVTHTNTGDDKCLYSKLTIAGVYMDNVKPTDGGTRTDYQFSASGTGSGVEAILKDAITDNTDFLDDSKVWPATATPAKAYAYNFYGPTAAEIAAAEQVTDNAETDDVDEALEAKQALNPKFKIYFSEAEGVEGGKPVTEPRYAMITNYKDKSGNSIILKNGTIYRITEAVLKDSNIIGDETGNTLIGVEVTVVEAKWDVKTIEADWAE
;
A
#
# COMPACT_ATOMS: atom_id res chain seq x y z
N MET A 1 -14.01 52.01 -61.72
CA MET A 1 -14.64 52.32 -60.41
C MET A 1 -14.27 53.78 -60.07
N LYS A 2 -15.23 54.68 -59.78
CA LYS A 2 -16.02 54.88 -58.54
C LYS A 2 -15.21 55.49 -57.37
N LEU A 3 -15.85 56.49 -56.74
CA LEU A 3 -15.35 57.50 -55.80
C LEU A 3 -15.07 56.97 -54.37
N ASN A 4 -14.51 57.72 -53.40
CA ASN A 4 -13.53 58.84 -53.36
C ASN A 4 -13.35 59.30 -51.89
N LYS A 5 -12.11 59.56 -51.45
CA LYS A 5 -11.65 60.47 -50.36
C LYS A 5 -12.36 60.57 -48.98
N PHE A 6 -11.51 60.54 -47.93
CA PHE A 6 -11.65 61.12 -46.59
C PHE A 6 -12.82 60.68 -45.68
N PHE A 7 -12.48 60.22 -44.47
CA PHE A 7 -12.70 61.01 -43.25
C PHE A 7 -11.70 60.58 -42.16
N MET A 8 -11.21 61.54 -41.36
CA MET A 8 -10.38 61.30 -40.19
C MET A 8 -10.92 62.21 -39.09
N LEU A 9 -11.33 61.65 -37.95
CA LEU A 9 -11.87 62.42 -36.84
C LEU A 9 -11.66 61.65 -35.54
N GLY A 10 -11.21 62.34 -34.48
CA GLY A 10 -10.99 61.75 -33.17
C GLY A 10 -11.97 62.28 -32.13
N LEU A 11 -12.46 61.39 -31.28
CA LEU A 11 -12.81 61.68 -29.88
C LEU A 11 -11.81 60.87 -29.03
N ALA A 12 -11.09 61.40 -28.03
CA ALA A 12 -11.46 62.34 -26.96
C ALA A 12 -12.28 61.68 -25.84
N GLY A 13 -11.55 61.14 -24.85
CA GLY A 13 -11.95 61.12 -23.43
C GLY A 13 -13.17 60.31 -23.01
N LEU A 14 -12.94 59.04 -22.65
CA LEU A 14 -13.68 58.41 -21.55
C LEU A 14 -12.77 58.37 -20.32
N ALA A 15 -13.17 59.09 -19.27
CA ALA A 15 -12.44 59.13 -18.02
C ALA A 15 -12.95 58.03 -17.08
N PHE A 16 -12.11 57.03 -16.80
CA PHE A 16 -12.33 56.16 -15.65
C PHE A 16 -11.90 56.91 -14.39
N ALA A 17 -12.87 57.39 -13.62
CA ALA A 17 -12.64 57.87 -12.26
C ALA A 17 -12.41 56.66 -11.35
N ALA A 18 -11.41 56.75 -10.46
CA ALA A 18 -11.06 55.66 -9.55
C ALA A 18 -11.78 55.78 -8.20
N CYS A 19 -12.45 54.70 -7.82
CA CYS A 19 -12.62 54.22 -6.45
C CYS A 19 -12.23 52.73 -6.53
N SER A 20 -11.26 52.19 -5.77
CA SER A 20 -11.15 52.17 -4.30
C SER A 20 -12.44 51.57 -3.71
N ASN A 21 -12.45 50.27 -3.41
CA ASN A 21 -11.78 49.81 -2.20
C ASN A 21 -11.33 48.34 -2.22
N GLU A 22 -10.59 47.97 -1.17
CA GLU A 22 -10.27 46.62 -0.68
C GLU A 22 -9.93 45.51 -1.71
N GLU A 23 -8.63 45.24 -1.86
CA GLU A 23 -8.15 43.85 -1.89
C GLU A 23 -8.35 43.24 -0.48
N GLU A 24 -9.56 42.77 -0.18
CA GLU A 24 -9.70 41.61 0.70
C GLU A 24 -9.65 40.37 -0.20
N VAL A 25 -8.78 39.41 0.14
CA VAL A 25 -8.80 38.08 -0.51
C VAL A 25 -9.93 37.30 0.15
N ASP A 26 -11.15 37.62 -0.27
CA ASP A 26 -12.35 36.92 0.17
C ASP A 26 -12.31 35.49 -0.40
N ASN A 27 -12.03 34.52 0.48
CA ASN A 27 -12.18 33.10 0.19
C ASN A 27 -13.65 32.64 0.37
N GLY A 28 -14.56 33.55 0.74
CA GLY A 28 -16.00 33.31 0.79
C GLY A 28 -16.61 33.22 -0.61
N LEU A 29 -17.50 32.24 -0.80
CA LEU A 29 -18.21 32.06 -2.06
C LEU A 29 -19.50 32.88 -2.03
N SER A 30 -19.46 34.07 -2.64
CA SER A 30 -20.60 35.00 -2.69
C SER A 30 -21.69 34.56 -3.69
N GLY A 31 -22.31 33.41 -3.44
CA GLY A 31 -23.46 32.90 -4.21
C GLY A 31 -23.54 31.37 -4.29
N LEU A 32 -24.71 30.85 -4.64
CA LEU A 32 -24.93 29.42 -4.90
C LEU A 32 -24.06 28.96 -6.08
N SER A 33 -23.24 27.95 -5.84
CA SER A 33 -22.27 27.39 -6.78
C SER A 33 -22.50 25.88 -6.97
N ALA A 34 -21.63 25.22 -7.73
CA ALA A 34 -21.60 23.76 -7.82
C ALA A 34 -20.17 23.23 -7.74
N VAL A 35 -20.00 22.10 -7.07
CA VAL A 35 -18.71 21.47 -6.80
C VAL A 35 -18.67 20.10 -7.47
N SER A 36 -17.82 19.95 -8.46
CA SER A 36 -17.54 18.69 -9.14
C SER A 36 -16.29 18.04 -8.53
N ILE A 37 -16.47 16.87 -7.93
CA ILE A 37 -15.45 16.14 -7.18
C ILE A 37 -14.85 15.10 -8.11
N LYS A 38 -13.57 15.25 -8.47
CA LYS A 38 -12.79 14.22 -9.16
C LYS A 38 -12.16 13.29 -8.13
N ILE A 39 -12.44 12.01 -8.22
CA ILE A 39 -11.85 10.98 -7.36
C ILE A 39 -10.71 10.31 -8.13
N GLU A 40 -9.48 10.41 -7.61
CA GLU A 40 -8.30 9.79 -8.21
C GLU A 40 -7.99 8.46 -7.50
N SER A 41 -8.52 7.39 -8.09
CA SER A 41 -8.13 5.99 -7.83
C SER A 41 -7.18 5.51 -8.95
N SER A 42 -6.51 4.38 -8.74
CA SER A 42 -5.87 3.66 -9.85
C SER A 42 -6.93 3.07 -10.80
N GLU A 43 -6.60 2.96 -12.08
CA GLU A 43 -7.52 2.50 -13.14
C GLU A 43 -7.69 0.97 -13.16
N LEU A 44 -8.85 0.49 -13.64
CA LEU A 44 -9.37 -0.86 -13.44
C LEU A 44 -8.49 -2.00 -14.01
N THR A 45 -8.38 -3.12 -13.29
CA THR A 45 -9.04 -4.40 -13.68
C THR A 45 -8.99 -5.49 -12.58
N ARG A 46 -10.13 -6.19 -12.42
CA ARG A 46 -10.35 -7.57 -11.89
C ARG A 46 -9.84 -7.96 -10.48
N ALA A 47 -10.48 -9.00 -9.93
CA ALA A 47 -10.20 -9.56 -8.60
C ALA A 47 -10.58 -11.05 -8.50
N ILE A 48 -9.85 -11.82 -7.67
CA ILE A 48 -10.25 -12.91 -6.74
C ILE A 48 -8.97 -13.58 -6.18
N ALA A 49 -9.07 -14.43 -5.14
CA ALA A 49 -8.01 -14.80 -4.21
C ALA A 49 -6.89 -15.74 -4.74
N ASP A 50 -5.97 -15.17 -5.52
CA ASP A 50 -4.74 -15.80 -6.01
C ASP A 50 -3.50 -14.99 -5.63
N ALA A 51 -2.29 -15.55 -5.80
CA ALA A 51 -1.07 -14.73 -5.81
C ALA A 51 -1.17 -13.70 -6.94
N THR A 52 -0.68 -12.48 -6.69
CA THR A 52 -0.91 -11.35 -7.60
C THR A 52 -0.27 -11.61 -8.96
N GLN A 53 -1.09 -11.85 -10.00
CA GLN A 53 -0.66 -12.09 -11.37
C GLN A 53 -0.44 -10.76 -12.09
N GLY A 54 0.69 -10.61 -12.79
CA GLY A 54 0.98 -9.44 -13.62
C GLY A 54 2.46 -9.27 -13.95
N GLU A 55 2.71 -8.63 -15.09
CA GLU A 55 4.01 -8.30 -15.68
C GLU A 55 4.65 -7.03 -15.08
N ASP A 56 5.97 -6.96 -15.20
CA ASP A 56 6.83 -5.95 -14.57
C ASP A 56 6.61 -4.54 -15.12
N GLY A 57 6.49 -3.56 -14.22
CA GLY A 57 6.29 -2.14 -14.55
C GLY A 57 4.97 -1.78 -15.23
N THR A 58 4.19 -2.75 -15.73
CA THR A 58 3.02 -2.52 -16.61
C THR A 58 1.68 -2.70 -15.92
N ASP A 59 1.50 -3.82 -15.19
CA ASP A 59 0.20 -4.15 -14.63
C ASP A 59 -0.09 -3.36 -13.36
N LYS A 60 -1.39 -3.19 -13.06
CA LYS A 60 -1.86 -2.54 -11.83
C LYS A 60 -3.05 -3.28 -11.24
N VAL A 61 -2.89 -3.79 -10.02
CA VAL A 61 -4.03 -4.15 -9.16
C VAL A 61 -4.64 -2.85 -8.63
N SER A 62 -5.93 -2.66 -8.84
CA SER A 62 -6.65 -1.46 -8.41
C SER A 62 -7.71 -1.78 -7.38
N VAL A 63 -7.84 -0.88 -6.41
CA VAL A 63 -8.89 -0.96 -5.40
C VAL A 63 -10.23 -0.65 -6.07
N VAL A 64 -11.21 -1.53 -5.88
CA VAL A 64 -12.56 -1.38 -6.45
C VAL A 64 -13.60 -1.59 -5.36
N PRO A 65 -14.77 -0.92 -5.45
CA PRO A 65 -15.86 -1.17 -4.52
C PRO A 65 -16.34 -2.62 -4.65
N GLN A 66 -16.32 -3.36 -3.54
CA GLN A 66 -16.77 -4.75 -3.52
C GLN A 66 -18.28 -4.88 -3.73
N ALA A 67 -18.75 -6.05 -4.16
CA ALA A 67 -20.17 -6.30 -4.40
C ALA A 67 -21.00 -6.07 -3.12
N ASN A 68 -22.10 -5.31 -3.23
CA ASN A 68 -22.94 -4.85 -2.12
C ASN A 68 -22.25 -3.88 -1.13
N THR A 69 -21.18 -3.19 -1.56
CA THR A 69 -20.63 -2.00 -0.88
C THR A 69 -20.91 -0.74 -1.70
N GLU A 70 -20.68 0.42 -1.10
CA GLU A 70 -20.85 1.74 -1.73
C GLU A 70 -19.53 2.51 -1.59
N VAL A 71 -19.19 3.34 -2.57
CA VAL A 71 -18.22 4.43 -2.39
C VAL A 71 -18.97 5.61 -1.81
N VAL A 72 -18.52 6.09 -0.65
CA VAL A 72 -19.17 7.18 0.10
C VAL A 72 -18.38 8.46 -0.10
N ILE A 73 -19.01 9.47 -0.68
CA ILE A 73 -18.47 10.81 -0.88
C ILE A 73 -19.21 11.74 0.08
N THR A 74 -18.49 12.50 0.90
CA THR A 74 -19.10 13.50 1.80
C THR A 74 -18.53 14.87 1.50
N LEU A 75 -19.40 15.83 1.20
CA LEU A 75 -19.08 17.26 1.05
C LEU A 75 -19.52 18.01 2.30
N THR A 76 -18.58 18.67 2.98
CA THR A 76 -18.87 19.60 4.08
C THR A 76 -18.98 21.01 3.54
N ALA A 77 -20.15 21.65 3.66
CA ALA A 77 -20.45 22.99 3.16
C ALA A 77 -21.57 23.63 4.01
N ASP A 78 -21.77 24.95 3.92
CA ASP A 78 -22.85 25.66 4.63
C ASP A 78 -24.23 25.30 4.03
N GLU A 79 -24.33 25.31 2.70
CA GLU A 79 -25.46 24.81 1.92
C GLU A 79 -24.96 23.86 0.81
N GLY A 80 -25.83 22.97 0.31
CA GLY A 80 -25.50 21.98 -0.73
C GLY A 80 -24.56 20.84 -0.31
N GLY A 81 -24.01 20.88 0.91
CA GLY A 81 -23.25 19.78 1.51
C GLY A 81 -24.11 18.55 1.84
N GLY A 82 -23.46 17.40 1.99
CA GLY A 82 -24.14 16.13 2.28
C GLY A 82 -23.33 14.90 1.91
N GLU A 83 -23.99 13.74 1.92
CA GLU A 83 -23.43 12.45 1.53
C GLU A 83 -23.97 12.00 0.17
N PHE A 84 -23.11 11.47 -0.69
CA PHE A 84 -23.45 10.83 -1.95
C PHE A 84 -22.82 9.44 -2.02
N LYS A 85 -23.52 8.50 -2.69
CA LYS A 85 -23.17 7.07 -2.71
C LYS A 85 -23.13 6.57 -4.14
N LEU A 86 -21.97 6.07 -4.56
CA LEU A 86 -21.84 5.32 -5.81
C LEU A 86 -21.89 3.82 -5.50
N THR A 87 -22.85 3.12 -6.11
CA THR A 87 -22.79 1.65 -6.22
C THR A 87 -21.62 1.23 -7.12
N PRO A 88 -21.19 -0.05 -7.10
CA PRO A 88 -20.11 -0.52 -7.97
C PRO A 88 -20.43 -0.32 -9.46
N ASP A 89 -21.71 -0.43 -9.85
CA ASP A 89 -22.16 -0.23 -11.24
C ASP A 89 -22.14 1.24 -11.66
N GLN A 90 -22.39 2.19 -10.74
CA GLN A 90 -22.19 3.62 -11.01
C GLN A 90 -20.70 3.96 -11.09
N TRP A 91 -19.90 3.52 -10.12
CA TRP A 91 -18.45 3.73 -10.09
C TRP A 91 -17.76 3.28 -11.39
N ASN A 92 -18.18 2.14 -11.95
CA ASN A 92 -17.66 1.64 -13.24
C ASN A 92 -18.06 2.50 -14.48
N LYS A 93 -18.96 3.49 -14.33
CA LYS A 93 -19.25 4.51 -15.37
C LYS A 93 -18.39 5.76 -15.21
N GLY A 94 -18.09 6.18 -13.98
CA GLY A 94 -17.39 7.43 -13.71
C GLY A 94 -16.92 7.59 -12.26
N HIS A 95 -15.82 8.34 -12.10
CA HIS A 95 -15.23 8.70 -10.81
C HIS A 95 -15.37 10.21 -10.51
N VAL A 96 -16.39 10.86 -11.10
CA VAL A 96 -16.68 12.29 -10.90
C VAL A 96 -18.09 12.43 -10.35
N VAL A 97 -18.27 13.24 -9.30
CA VAL A 97 -19.58 13.48 -8.66
C VAL A 97 -19.82 14.97 -8.51
N THR A 98 -20.99 15.48 -8.93
CA THR A 98 -21.31 16.92 -8.85
C THR A 98 -22.37 17.23 -7.80
N PHE A 99 -22.03 18.08 -6.83
CA PHE A 99 -22.94 18.65 -5.85
C PHE A 99 -23.38 20.04 -6.31
N TRP A 100 -24.69 20.25 -6.41
CA TRP A 100 -25.31 21.53 -6.82
C TRP A 100 -25.83 22.32 -5.61
N ASN A 101 -26.13 23.62 -5.82
CA ASN A 101 -26.60 24.53 -4.77
C ASN A 101 -25.63 24.66 -3.57
N VAL A 102 -24.32 24.60 -3.82
CA VAL A 102 -23.28 24.60 -2.78
C VAL A 102 -22.87 26.03 -2.40
N SER A 103 -22.73 26.31 -1.10
CA SER A 103 -22.08 27.52 -0.58
C SER A 103 -21.05 27.16 0.51
N ASN A 104 -19.91 27.87 0.50
CA ASN A 104 -18.80 27.69 1.45
C ASN A 104 -18.40 26.22 1.74
N PRO A 105 -18.00 25.43 0.72
CA PRO A 105 -17.46 24.10 0.94
C PRO A 105 -16.10 24.19 1.64
N THR A 106 -15.91 23.35 2.67
CA THR A 106 -14.73 23.36 3.55
C THR A 106 -13.90 22.09 3.45
N SER A 107 -14.53 20.96 3.13
CA SER A 107 -13.84 19.70 2.87
C SER A 107 -14.67 18.74 2.02
N VAL A 108 -13.97 17.86 1.30
CA VAL A 108 -14.53 16.63 0.73
C VAL A 108 -13.78 15.45 1.34
N THR A 109 -14.49 14.38 1.66
CA THR A 109 -13.91 13.10 2.06
C THR A 109 -14.49 11.97 1.22
N VAL A 110 -13.69 10.98 0.84
CA VAL A 110 -14.13 9.79 0.11
C VAL A 110 -13.68 8.53 0.85
N SER A 111 -14.58 7.57 0.99
CA SER A 111 -14.34 6.24 1.56
C SER A 111 -14.78 5.14 0.58
N MET A 112 -13.98 4.09 0.46
CA MET A 112 -14.31 2.88 -0.30
C MET A 112 -13.93 1.64 0.53
N ASN A 113 -14.70 0.56 0.40
CA ASN A 113 -14.52 -0.69 1.15
C ASN A 113 -14.48 -0.50 2.69
N GLY A 114 -15.16 0.54 3.18
CA GLY A 114 -15.22 0.88 4.61
C GLY A 114 -13.99 1.61 5.16
N GLY A 115 -13.14 2.20 4.30
CA GLY A 115 -11.94 2.92 4.72
C GLY A 115 -12.22 4.14 5.58
N VAL A 116 -11.31 4.47 6.49
CA VAL A 116 -11.48 5.47 7.55
C VAL A 116 -10.38 6.53 7.57
N ALA A 117 -10.67 7.68 8.19
CA ALA A 117 -9.74 8.81 8.30
C ALA A 117 -8.49 8.56 9.19
N SER A 118 -8.45 7.47 9.97
CA SER A 118 -7.27 7.08 10.74
C SER A 118 -7.33 5.59 11.10
N TYR A 119 -6.21 4.90 10.90
CA TYR A 119 -6.04 3.48 11.24
C TYR A 119 -5.29 3.26 12.55
N ASN A 120 -5.03 4.34 13.32
CA ASN A 120 -4.16 4.35 14.51
C ASN A 120 -4.52 3.29 15.57
N ALA A 121 -5.80 2.91 15.67
CA ALA A 121 -6.32 1.93 16.63
C ALA A 121 -6.85 0.64 15.97
N ILE A 122 -6.76 0.50 14.65
CA ILE A 122 -7.26 -0.68 13.92
C ILE A 122 -6.20 -1.78 13.99
N ASN A 123 -6.53 -2.91 14.60
CA ASN A 123 -5.62 -4.05 14.67
C ASN A 123 -5.39 -4.67 13.29
N ILE A 124 -4.14 -4.89 12.91
CA ILE A 124 -3.76 -5.36 11.57
C ILE A 124 -4.30 -6.76 11.23
N ALA A 125 -4.53 -7.61 12.24
CA ALA A 125 -5.01 -8.98 12.07
C ALA A 125 -6.50 -9.16 12.37
N THR A 126 -7.08 -8.37 13.29
CA THR A 126 -8.44 -8.56 13.83
C THR A 126 -9.30 -7.29 13.86
N GLY A 127 -8.83 -6.19 13.28
CA GLY A 127 -9.51 -4.89 13.29
C GLY A 127 -10.74 -4.80 12.39
N SER A 128 -11.45 -3.67 12.51
CA SER A 128 -12.58 -3.29 11.65
C SER A 128 -12.37 -1.86 11.13
N PRO A 129 -12.43 -1.60 9.81
CA PRO A 129 -12.53 -2.57 8.72
C PRO A 129 -11.37 -3.59 8.72
N SER A 130 -11.60 -4.77 8.13
CA SER A 130 -10.59 -5.83 8.04
C SER A 130 -9.48 -5.42 7.07
N LEU A 131 -8.23 -5.62 7.49
CA LEU A 131 -7.05 -5.31 6.68
C LEU A 131 -6.37 -6.54 6.08
N GLN A 132 -6.62 -7.76 6.58
CA GLN A 132 -6.18 -8.99 5.90
C GLN A 132 -7.18 -9.38 4.81
N VAL A 133 -7.19 -8.59 3.74
CA VAL A 133 -8.04 -8.73 2.56
C VAL A 133 -7.21 -8.70 1.27
N LEU A 134 -7.84 -9.04 0.14
CA LEU A 134 -7.20 -8.95 -1.18
C LEU A 134 -6.88 -7.48 -1.54
N PRO A 135 -5.84 -7.21 -2.35
CA PRO A 135 -5.43 -5.83 -2.67
C PRO A 135 -6.53 -5.00 -3.35
N ALA A 136 -7.40 -5.65 -4.15
CA ALA A 136 -8.54 -5.00 -4.81
C ALA A 136 -9.70 -4.65 -3.85
N ALA A 137 -9.71 -5.22 -2.63
CA ALA A 137 -10.75 -5.07 -1.62
C ALA A 137 -10.28 -4.27 -0.39
N ILE A 138 -9.05 -3.72 -0.42
CA ILE A 138 -8.50 -2.99 0.73
C ILE A 138 -9.35 -1.76 1.07
N PRO A 139 -9.59 -1.45 2.35
CA PRO A 139 -10.24 -0.21 2.76
C PRO A 139 -9.33 0.99 2.40
N VAL A 140 -9.89 1.99 1.71
CA VAL A 140 -9.18 3.22 1.35
C VAL A 140 -10.00 4.45 1.71
N TYR A 141 -9.30 5.52 2.04
CA TYR A 141 -9.87 6.81 2.42
C TYR A 141 -9.05 7.93 1.81
N GLY A 142 -9.68 9.07 1.54
CA GLY A 142 -9.03 10.27 1.05
C GLY A 142 -9.80 11.52 1.45
N SER A 143 -9.13 12.66 1.50
CA SER A 143 -9.78 13.95 1.72
C SER A 143 -9.08 15.10 1.03
N THR A 144 -9.79 16.21 0.85
CA THR A 144 -9.22 17.49 0.41
C THR A 144 -10.02 18.66 1.00
N SER A 145 -9.36 19.79 1.19
CA SER A 145 -9.97 21.10 1.47
C SER A 145 -9.72 22.11 0.34
N THR A 146 -9.19 21.65 -0.80
CA THR A 146 -8.83 22.50 -1.94
C THR A 146 -9.93 22.47 -2.99
N PHE A 147 -10.51 23.64 -3.28
CA PHE A 147 -11.52 23.85 -4.30
C PHE A 147 -11.02 24.89 -5.31
N THR A 148 -11.03 24.57 -6.60
CA THR A 148 -10.49 25.43 -7.67
C THR A 148 -11.61 25.83 -8.64
N PRO A 149 -11.84 27.13 -8.93
CA PRO A 149 -12.79 27.51 -9.98
C PRO A 149 -12.34 27.01 -11.35
N THR A 150 -13.29 26.68 -12.23
CA THR A 150 -13.02 26.27 -13.61
C THR A 150 -13.63 27.25 -14.62
N ASP A 151 -13.22 27.21 -15.88
CA ASP A 151 -13.87 27.97 -16.96
C ASP A 151 -15.24 27.37 -17.40
N ARG A 152 -15.81 26.41 -16.64
CA ARG A 152 -17.07 25.72 -16.94
C ARG A 152 -18.23 26.33 -16.16
N SER A 153 -19.37 26.47 -16.82
CA SER A 153 -20.65 26.79 -16.18
C SER A 153 -21.75 25.92 -16.76
N GLU A 154 -22.45 25.18 -15.90
CA GLU A 154 -23.31 24.05 -16.29
C GLU A 154 -24.63 24.04 -15.50
N SER A 155 -25.56 23.20 -15.93
CA SER A 155 -26.90 23.02 -15.34
C SER A 155 -27.07 21.56 -14.89
N PRO A 156 -27.85 21.28 -13.83
CA PRO A 156 -28.15 19.92 -13.42
C PRO A 156 -28.89 19.13 -14.51
N ASP A 157 -28.56 17.84 -14.66
CA ASP A 157 -29.25 16.92 -15.58
C ASP A 157 -29.99 15.86 -14.76
N ALA A 158 -31.33 15.88 -14.78
CA ALA A 158 -32.15 14.99 -13.94
C ALA A 158 -31.99 13.48 -14.26
N ASP A 159 -31.42 13.12 -15.41
CA ASP A 159 -31.13 11.74 -15.79
C ASP A 159 -29.69 11.28 -15.40
N ASP A 160 -28.83 12.17 -14.88
CA ASP A 160 -27.47 11.84 -14.43
C ASP A 160 -27.44 11.22 -13.02
N ASP A 161 -26.86 10.01 -12.91
CA ASP A 161 -26.74 9.24 -11.67
C ASP A 161 -25.42 9.49 -10.89
N HIS A 162 -24.71 10.56 -11.23
CA HIS A 162 -23.48 11.04 -10.58
C HIS A 162 -23.60 12.45 -9.96
N GLN A 163 -24.81 12.89 -9.60
CA GLN A 163 -25.04 14.22 -9.03
C GLN A 163 -26.06 14.28 -7.89
N THR A 164 -26.01 15.34 -7.08
CA THR A 164 -26.92 15.58 -5.95
C THR A 164 -27.06 17.07 -5.60
N GLY A 165 -28.00 17.42 -4.71
CA GLY A 165 -28.25 18.80 -4.25
C GLY A 165 -29.15 19.65 -5.16
N ALA A 166 -29.44 19.18 -6.38
CA ALA A 166 -30.36 19.82 -7.31
C ALA A 166 -31.82 19.35 -7.14
N THR A 167 -32.74 20.19 -7.60
CA THR A 167 -34.19 19.97 -7.72
C THR A 167 -34.65 20.21 -9.16
N SER A 168 -35.88 19.84 -9.52
CA SER A 168 -36.45 20.11 -10.85
C SER A 168 -36.49 21.60 -11.22
N ASP A 169 -36.52 22.47 -10.22
CA ASP A 169 -36.54 23.93 -10.41
C ASP A 169 -35.12 24.47 -10.74
N ASP A 170 -34.08 23.64 -10.62
CA ASP A 170 -32.67 23.98 -10.85
C ASP A 170 -32.18 23.63 -12.26
N GLU A 171 -32.85 22.75 -13.01
CA GLU A 171 -32.50 22.36 -14.39
C GLU A 171 -32.34 23.55 -15.36
N SER A 172 -33.05 24.66 -15.07
CA SER A 172 -33.00 25.91 -15.86
C SER A 172 -31.97 26.94 -15.38
N LYS A 173 -31.27 26.65 -14.27
CA LYS A 173 -30.24 27.52 -13.68
C LYS A 173 -28.86 27.08 -14.18
N THR A 174 -27.93 28.03 -14.25
CA THR A 174 -26.54 27.75 -14.63
C THR A 174 -25.61 28.15 -13.49
N TYR A 175 -24.77 27.21 -13.05
CA TYR A 175 -23.88 27.34 -11.91
C TYR A 175 -22.43 27.42 -12.36
N GLN A 176 -21.62 28.20 -11.64
CA GLN A 176 -20.17 28.16 -11.76
C GLN A 176 -19.65 26.84 -11.18
N ILE A 177 -18.87 26.08 -11.97
CA ILE A 177 -18.28 24.82 -11.53
C ILE A 177 -16.93 25.05 -10.86
N TYR A 178 -16.80 24.55 -9.64
CA TYR A 178 -15.54 24.38 -8.92
C TYR A 178 -15.13 22.90 -8.95
N THR A 179 -13.82 22.62 -8.96
CA THR A 179 -13.29 21.27 -8.86
C THR A 179 -12.57 21.04 -7.54
N ALA A 180 -12.84 19.88 -6.92
CA ALA A 180 -12.05 19.31 -5.85
C ALA A 180 -11.47 17.97 -6.34
N THR A 181 -10.19 17.70 -6.06
CA THR A 181 -9.58 16.40 -6.35
C THR A 181 -9.27 15.68 -5.05
N VAL A 182 -9.76 14.46 -4.91
CA VAL A 182 -9.47 13.58 -3.76
C VAL A 182 -8.62 12.40 -4.23
N GLN A 183 -7.38 12.34 -3.75
CA GLN A 183 -6.55 11.14 -3.81
C GLN A 183 -7.01 10.17 -2.72
N LEU A 184 -7.18 8.90 -3.05
CA LEU A 184 -7.42 7.82 -2.08
C LEU A 184 -6.09 7.19 -1.64
N ASP A 185 -5.88 7.07 -0.33
CA ASP A 185 -4.70 6.47 0.27
C ASP A 185 -4.94 5.01 0.68
N ILE A 186 -3.92 4.17 0.50
CA ILE A 186 -3.89 2.77 0.94
C ILE A 186 -3.11 2.68 2.26
N PRO A 187 -3.74 2.22 3.36
CA PRO A 187 -3.19 2.37 4.72
C PRO A 187 -2.11 1.35 5.10
N VAL A 188 -1.76 0.42 4.20
CA VAL A 188 -0.89 -0.73 4.47
C VAL A 188 0.03 -1.02 3.29
N ALA A 189 1.17 -1.62 3.58
CA ALA A 189 1.98 -2.38 2.62
C ALA A 189 1.54 -3.85 2.58
N ARG A 190 2.03 -4.63 1.61
CA ARG A 190 1.75 -6.06 1.49
C ARG A 190 2.99 -6.84 1.07
N LEU A 191 3.29 -7.96 1.73
CA LEU A 191 4.32 -8.90 1.33
C LEU A 191 3.66 -10.22 0.92
N GLU A 192 3.99 -10.72 -0.27
CA GLU A 192 3.64 -12.05 -0.76
C GLU A 192 4.94 -12.87 -0.90
N VAL A 193 5.01 -14.07 -0.31
CA VAL A 193 6.19 -14.96 -0.37
C VAL A 193 5.80 -16.34 -0.90
N SER A 194 6.51 -16.82 -1.91
CA SER A 194 6.36 -18.14 -2.51
C SER A 194 7.67 -18.68 -3.09
N GLY A 195 7.65 -19.93 -3.54
CA GLY A 195 8.84 -20.59 -4.08
C GLY A 195 9.92 -20.86 -3.03
N ILE A 196 9.54 -20.93 -1.75
CA ILE A 196 10.43 -21.32 -0.65
C ILE A 196 10.81 -22.80 -0.86
N LYS A 197 12.10 -23.14 -0.77
CA LYS A 197 12.61 -24.53 -0.86
C LYS A 197 14.01 -24.66 -0.24
N HIS A 198 14.42 -25.88 0.07
CA HIS A 198 15.81 -26.20 0.40
C HIS A 198 16.69 -26.24 -0.86
N VAL A 199 18.00 -26.11 -0.69
CA VAL A 199 18.98 -26.17 -1.78
C VAL A 199 19.31 -27.62 -2.15
N THR A 200 19.31 -27.94 -3.45
CA THR A 200 19.72 -29.27 -3.93
C THR A 200 21.24 -29.46 -3.81
N HIS A 201 21.68 -30.20 -2.79
CA HIS A 201 23.09 -30.57 -2.62
C HIS A 201 23.54 -31.63 -3.64
N THR A 202 24.72 -31.46 -4.23
CA THR A 202 25.37 -32.50 -5.06
C THR A 202 25.82 -33.72 -4.25
N ASN A 203 25.94 -33.56 -2.92
CA ASN A 203 26.46 -34.56 -1.98
C ASN A 203 27.92 -34.97 -2.28
N THR A 204 28.69 -34.08 -2.93
CA THR A 204 30.10 -34.31 -3.30
C THR A 204 31.05 -33.27 -2.71
N GLY A 205 32.25 -33.71 -2.32
CA GLY A 205 33.23 -32.85 -1.65
C GLY A 205 32.68 -32.31 -0.32
N ASP A 206 32.69 -30.98 -0.21
CA ASP A 206 32.18 -30.21 0.93
C ASP A 206 30.70 -29.82 0.78
N ASP A 207 30.11 -29.98 -0.41
CA ASP A 207 28.69 -29.72 -0.66
C ASP A 207 27.83 -30.94 -0.25
N LYS A 208 27.39 -30.92 1.01
CA LYS A 208 26.52 -31.92 1.65
C LYS A 208 25.58 -31.23 2.62
N CYS A 209 24.36 -31.74 2.70
CA CYS A 209 23.38 -31.28 3.70
C CYS A 209 23.93 -31.48 5.13
N LEU A 210 23.78 -30.47 5.98
CA LEU A 210 24.06 -30.52 7.42
C LEU A 210 22.97 -31.27 8.19
N TYR A 211 21.76 -31.37 7.63
CA TYR A 211 20.58 -31.98 8.26
C TYR A 211 20.29 -33.39 7.71
N SER A 212 20.00 -34.32 8.61
CA SER A 212 19.38 -35.61 8.29
C SER A 212 17.85 -35.57 8.35
N LYS A 213 17.29 -34.52 8.96
CA LYS A 213 15.85 -34.24 9.05
C LYS A 213 15.66 -32.74 9.32
N LEU A 214 14.68 -32.11 8.66
CA LEU A 214 14.28 -30.74 8.95
C LEU A 214 12.78 -30.56 8.69
N THR A 215 12.01 -30.32 9.75
CA THR A 215 10.54 -30.29 9.70
C THR A 215 10.03 -28.84 9.68
N ILE A 216 9.57 -28.33 8.52
CA ILE A 216 8.91 -27.02 8.42
C ILE A 216 7.50 -27.08 9.01
N ALA A 217 7.17 -26.13 9.89
CA ALA A 217 5.92 -26.12 10.67
C ALA A 217 5.10 -24.82 10.54
N GLY A 218 5.67 -23.76 9.95
CA GLY A 218 4.91 -22.56 9.62
C GLY A 218 5.78 -21.38 9.20
N VAL A 219 5.12 -20.27 8.86
CA VAL A 219 5.73 -18.98 8.55
C VAL A 219 4.98 -17.85 9.25
N TYR A 220 5.64 -16.71 9.49
CA TYR A 220 5.07 -15.58 10.21
C TYR A 220 5.79 -14.26 9.92
N MET A 221 5.15 -13.15 10.30
CA MET A 221 5.75 -11.82 10.28
C MET A 221 6.14 -11.36 11.70
N ASP A 222 7.32 -10.79 11.79
CA ASP A 222 7.96 -10.24 12.99
C ASP A 222 8.34 -8.75 12.77
N ASN A 223 8.65 -8.00 13.83
CA ASN A 223 8.88 -6.56 13.82
C ASN A 223 7.70 -5.75 13.22
N VAL A 224 6.47 -6.22 13.44
CA VAL A 224 5.23 -5.64 12.89
C VAL A 224 4.60 -4.65 13.88
N LYS A 225 3.99 -3.57 13.40
CA LYS A 225 3.11 -2.70 14.20
C LYS A 225 1.72 -3.34 14.38
N PRO A 226 1.20 -3.56 15.62
CA PRO A 226 -0.13 -4.14 15.82
C PRO A 226 -1.28 -3.26 15.31
N THR A 227 -1.10 -1.94 15.35
CA THR A 227 -1.98 -0.89 14.82
C THR A 227 -1.11 0.20 14.17
N ASP A 228 -1.66 1.06 13.31
CA ASP A 228 -0.84 2.06 12.57
C ASP A 228 -0.08 3.03 13.50
N GLY A 229 -0.74 3.44 14.59
CA GLY A 229 -0.18 4.26 15.67
C GLY A 229 0.52 3.46 16.77
N GLY A 230 0.71 2.15 16.57
CA GLY A 230 1.41 1.26 17.50
C GLY A 230 2.92 1.24 17.25
N THR A 231 3.69 0.83 18.26
CA THR A 231 5.11 0.50 18.10
C THR A 231 5.26 -0.82 17.35
N ARG A 232 6.38 -1.00 16.63
CA ARG A 232 6.78 -2.35 16.21
C ARG A 232 6.95 -3.24 17.43
N THR A 233 6.65 -4.52 17.25
CA THR A 233 6.62 -5.53 18.31
C THR A 233 7.35 -6.77 17.81
N ASP A 234 8.20 -7.35 18.65
CA ASP A 234 8.88 -8.60 18.37
C ASP A 234 7.94 -9.79 18.61
N TYR A 235 7.91 -10.70 17.67
CA TYR A 235 7.02 -11.85 17.60
C TYR A 235 7.78 -13.16 17.44
N GLN A 236 7.21 -14.22 18.02
CA GLN A 236 7.60 -15.61 17.81
C GLN A 236 6.40 -16.44 17.32
N PHE A 237 6.66 -17.55 16.61
CA PHE A 237 5.60 -18.33 15.96
C PHE A 237 4.48 -18.83 16.92
N SER A 238 4.81 -19.14 18.17
CA SER A 238 3.86 -19.62 19.20
C SER A 238 4.22 -19.05 20.57
N ALA A 239 3.22 -18.75 21.42
CA ALA A 239 3.45 -18.40 22.82
C ALA A 239 4.15 -19.51 23.64
N SER A 240 4.17 -20.75 23.13
CA SER A 240 4.86 -21.89 23.72
C SER A 240 6.21 -22.21 23.07
N GLY A 241 6.72 -21.33 22.21
CA GLY A 241 8.02 -21.47 21.57
C GLY A 241 9.19 -21.14 22.50
N THR A 242 10.41 -21.33 22.01
CA THR A 242 11.66 -20.88 22.65
C THR A 242 12.04 -19.46 22.21
N GLY A 243 11.12 -18.72 21.60
CA GLY A 243 11.41 -17.52 20.83
C GLY A 243 11.44 -16.23 21.63
N SER A 244 11.95 -15.18 20.99
CA SER A 244 12.08 -13.84 21.55
C SER A 244 10.95 -12.94 21.04
N GLY A 245 9.78 -13.01 21.69
CA GLY A 245 8.64 -12.15 21.35
C GLY A 245 7.33 -12.61 21.99
N VAL A 246 6.24 -11.92 21.64
CA VAL A 246 4.87 -12.41 21.90
C VAL A 246 4.40 -13.29 20.73
N GLU A 247 3.23 -13.93 20.84
CA GLU A 247 2.74 -14.80 19.75
C GLU A 247 2.40 -14.00 18.48
N ALA A 248 2.95 -14.45 17.34
CA ALA A 248 2.80 -13.80 16.05
C ALA A 248 1.33 -13.65 15.62
N ILE A 249 0.94 -12.41 15.31
CA ILE A 249 -0.43 -12.05 14.92
C ILE A 249 -0.70 -12.21 13.41
N LEU A 250 0.35 -12.36 12.59
CA LEU A 250 0.28 -12.65 11.16
C LEU A 250 1.15 -13.89 10.91
N LYS A 251 0.51 -15.05 10.72
CA LYS A 251 1.18 -16.36 10.56
C LYS A 251 0.31 -17.39 9.87
N ASP A 252 0.95 -18.36 9.23
CA ASP A 252 0.35 -19.56 8.67
C ASP A 252 1.07 -20.81 9.19
N ALA A 253 0.29 -21.81 9.60
CA ALA A 253 0.81 -23.12 10.01
C ALA A 253 0.93 -24.06 8.81
N ILE A 254 2.00 -24.86 8.78
CA ILE A 254 2.25 -25.87 7.75
C ILE A 254 2.11 -27.24 8.40
N THR A 255 1.01 -27.93 8.10
CA THR A 255 0.64 -29.24 8.69
C THR A 255 0.89 -30.42 7.76
N ASP A 256 1.08 -30.16 6.47
CA ASP A 256 1.13 -31.14 5.40
C ASP A 256 2.29 -30.83 4.44
N ASN A 257 3.00 -31.87 3.97
CA ASN A 257 4.31 -31.73 3.31
C ASN A 257 5.29 -30.94 4.19
N THR A 258 5.62 -31.48 5.37
CA THR A 258 6.46 -30.82 6.38
C THR A 258 7.94 -31.19 6.29
N ASP A 259 8.33 -32.20 5.50
CA ASP A 259 9.75 -32.50 5.24
C ASP A 259 10.34 -31.44 4.31
N PHE A 260 11.26 -30.62 4.83
CA PHE A 260 11.88 -29.55 4.07
C PHE A 260 13.02 -30.02 3.16
N LEU A 261 13.54 -31.24 3.36
CA LEU A 261 14.69 -31.78 2.63
C LEU A 261 14.29 -32.51 1.32
N ASP A 262 12.99 -32.63 1.05
CA ASP A 262 12.44 -33.20 -0.18
C ASP A 262 12.54 -32.16 -1.32
N ASP A 263 13.53 -32.33 -2.21
CA ASP A 263 13.83 -31.43 -3.32
C ASP A 263 12.72 -31.31 -4.39
N SER A 264 11.68 -32.14 -4.31
CA SER A 264 10.46 -32.04 -5.12
C SER A 264 9.44 -31.03 -4.59
N LYS A 265 9.68 -30.44 -3.41
CA LYS A 265 8.74 -29.57 -2.70
C LYS A 265 9.09 -28.09 -2.83
N VAL A 266 8.04 -27.27 -2.76
CA VAL A 266 8.11 -25.81 -2.59
C VAL A 266 6.97 -25.36 -1.68
N TRP A 267 7.17 -24.26 -0.96
CA TRP A 267 6.16 -23.69 -0.06
C TRP A 267 5.81 -22.23 -0.45
N PRO A 268 4.50 -21.87 -0.49
CA PRO A 268 3.37 -22.80 -0.50
C PRO A 268 3.38 -23.63 -1.80
N ALA A 269 2.75 -24.79 -1.78
CA ALA A 269 2.80 -25.74 -2.89
C ALA A 269 2.33 -25.13 -4.23
N THR A 270 3.06 -25.42 -5.31
CA THR A 270 2.72 -24.94 -6.66
C THR A 270 1.32 -25.35 -7.06
N ALA A 271 0.47 -24.35 -7.29
CA ALA A 271 -0.88 -24.52 -7.81
C ALA A 271 -1.07 -23.64 -9.06
N THR A 272 -2.08 -23.97 -9.87
CA THR A 272 -2.63 -23.07 -10.88
C THR A 272 -4.06 -22.76 -10.49
N PRO A 273 -4.43 -21.50 -10.24
CA PRO A 273 -3.57 -20.31 -10.13
C PRO A 273 -2.58 -20.36 -8.94
N ALA A 274 -1.48 -19.60 -9.06
CA ALA A 274 -0.37 -19.57 -8.11
C ALA A 274 -0.79 -19.07 -6.71
N LYS A 275 -0.01 -19.46 -5.69
CA LYS A 275 -0.25 -19.11 -4.28
C LYS A 275 1.02 -18.59 -3.61
N ALA A 276 0.83 -17.79 -2.57
CA ALA A 276 1.87 -17.18 -1.75
C ALA A 276 1.34 -17.00 -0.32
N TYR A 277 2.24 -17.02 0.67
CA TYR A 277 1.94 -16.50 2.02
C TYR A 277 1.87 -14.98 1.91
N ALA A 278 0.70 -14.39 2.20
CA ALA A 278 0.43 -13.01 1.82
C ALA A 278 -0.14 -12.20 3.00
N TYR A 279 0.65 -11.24 3.47
CA TYR A 279 0.37 -10.45 4.66
C TYR A 279 0.30 -8.96 4.34
N ASN A 280 -0.79 -8.31 4.74
CA ASN A 280 -0.88 -6.85 4.74
C ASN A 280 -0.37 -6.32 6.10
N PHE A 281 0.40 -5.24 6.11
CA PHE A 281 0.99 -4.69 7.35
C PHE A 281 1.14 -3.17 7.28
N TYR A 282 1.14 -2.49 8.44
CA TYR A 282 1.44 -1.07 8.52
C TYR A 282 2.94 -0.82 8.35
N GLY A 283 3.30 -0.02 7.35
CA GLY A 283 4.67 0.42 7.12
C GLY A 283 5.14 1.53 8.08
N PRO A 284 6.35 2.07 7.84
CA PRO A 284 6.81 3.29 8.48
C PRO A 284 6.12 4.51 7.90
N THR A 285 5.87 5.50 8.76
CA THR A 285 5.46 6.84 8.38
C THR A 285 6.56 7.57 7.60
N ALA A 286 6.20 8.63 6.86
CA ALA A 286 7.16 9.50 6.18
C ALA A 286 8.23 10.09 7.12
N ALA A 287 7.90 10.30 8.41
CA ALA A 287 8.84 10.77 9.42
C ALA A 287 9.85 9.69 9.86
N GLU A 288 9.40 8.45 10.06
CA GLU A 288 10.29 7.30 10.31
C GLU A 288 11.25 7.09 9.13
N ILE A 289 10.71 7.12 7.90
CA ILE A 289 11.49 7.00 6.66
C ILE A 289 12.55 8.10 6.57
N ALA A 290 12.16 9.38 6.72
CA ALA A 290 13.08 10.50 6.61
C ALA A 290 14.14 10.55 7.73
N ALA A 291 13.88 9.93 8.88
CA ALA A 291 14.88 9.76 9.94
C ALA A 291 15.91 8.67 9.57
N ALA A 292 15.47 7.52 9.05
CA ALA A 292 16.38 6.46 8.59
C ALA A 292 17.19 6.89 7.35
N GLU A 293 16.57 7.63 6.42
CA GLU A 293 17.24 8.22 5.24
C GLU A 293 18.22 9.36 5.61
N GLN A 294 18.31 9.78 6.89
CA GLN A 294 19.29 10.73 7.42
C GLN A 294 20.42 10.08 8.23
N VAL A 295 20.38 8.76 8.48
CA VAL A 295 21.49 8.06 9.15
C VAL A 295 22.66 7.92 8.16
N THR A 296 23.86 8.21 8.65
CA THR A 296 25.12 8.13 7.90
C THR A 296 26.13 7.35 8.71
N ASP A 297 26.86 6.46 8.06
CA ASP A 297 27.80 5.55 8.70
C ASP A 297 28.90 6.32 9.45
N ASN A 298 29.22 5.84 10.64
CA ASN A 298 30.27 6.40 11.47
C ASN A 298 31.63 5.86 11.03
N ALA A 299 32.45 6.72 10.40
CA ALA A 299 33.79 6.39 9.90
C ALA A 299 34.84 6.08 11.01
N GLU A 300 34.41 5.81 12.24
CA GLU A 300 35.20 5.24 13.34
C GLU A 300 34.78 3.79 13.69
N THR A 301 33.72 3.25 13.08
CA THR A 301 33.17 1.88 13.27
C THR A 301 33.07 1.11 11.95
N ASP A 302 34.23 0.78 11.35
CA ASP A 302 34.37 0.03 10.07
C ASP A 302 33.58 -1.30 9.97
N ASP A 303 33.09 -1.85 11.10
CA ASP A 303 32.39 -3.14 11.18
C ASP A 303 30.84 -3.04 11.10
N VAL A 304 30.24 -1.83 11.05
CA VAL A 304 28.77 -1.65 11.05
C VAL A 304 28.33 -0.61 9.99
N ASP A 305 27.32 -0.97 9.19
CA ASP A 305 26.62 -0.06 8.26
C ASP A 305 25.37 0.49 8.96
N GLU A 306 25.54 1.56 9.75
CA GLU A 306 24.42 2.12 10.54
C GLU A 306 23.29 2.65 9.64
N ALA A 307 23.59 3.11 8.42
CA ALA A 307 22.59 3.54 7.45
C ALA A 307 21.78 2.36 6.86
N LEU A 308 22.30 1.15 6.88
CA LEU A 308 21.60 -0.09 6.54
C LEU A 308 20.74 -0.58 7.72
N GLU A 309 21.30 -0.66 8.93
CA GLU A 309 20.55 -1.05 10.13
C GLU A 309 19.31 -0.17 10.34
N ALA A 310 19.45 1.15 10.15
CA ALA A 310 18.35 2.10 10.27
C ALA A 310 17.19 1.82 9.28
N LYS A 311 17.47 1.28 8.08
CA LYS A 311 16.45 0.87 7.09
C LYS A 311 15.84 -0.48 7.47
N GLN A 312 16.67 -1.45 7.84
CA GLN A 312 16.23 -2.78 8.25
C GLN A 312 15.30 -2.75 9.47
N ALA A 313 15.62 -1.92 10.47
CA ALA A 313 14.81 -1.75 11.69
C ALA A 313 13.37 -1.26 11.42
N LEU A 314 13.13 -0.59 10.29
CA LEU A 314 11.78 -0.14 9.90
C LEU A 314 10.95 -1.22 9.19
N ASN A 315 11.57 -2.29 8.71
CA ASN A 315 10.93 -3.34 7.93
C ASN A 315 10.50 -4.53 8.81
N PRO A 316 9.34 -5.17 8.56
CA PRO A 316 8.99 -6.43 9.20
C PRO A 316 9.89 -7.57 8.71
N LYS A 317 10.21 -8.53 9.57
CA LYS A 317 10.98 -9.73 9.22
C LYS A 317 10.01 -10.87 8.89
N PHE A 318 10.03 -11.39 7.66
CA PHE A 318 9.38 -12.66 7.37
C PHE A 318 10.23 -13.79 7.96
N LYS A 319 9.61 -14.67 8.75
CA LYS A 319 10.26 -15.78 9.46
C LYS A 319 9.63 -17.11 9.08
N ILE A 320 10.46 -18.12 8.83
CA ILE A 320 10.10 -19.53 8.67
C ILE A 320 10.46 -20.26 9.95
N TYR A 321 9.54 -21.08 10.46
CA TYR A 321 9.68 -21.86 11.68
C TYR A 321 9.81 -23.35 11.37
N PHE A 322 10.91 -23.95 11.83
CA PHE A 322 11.16 -25.39 11.75
C PHE A 322 11.04 -26.00 13.15
N SER A 323 10.07 -26.90 13.36
CA SER A 323 9.76 -27.44 14.68
C SER A 323 10.69 -28.57 15.12
N GLU A 324 11.35 -29.24 14.18
CA GLU A 324 12.29 -30.33 14.43
C GLU A 324 13.48 -30.21 13.47
N ALA A 325 14.69 -30.53 13.94
CA ALA A 325 15.91 -30.49 13.13
C ALA A 325 16.98 -31.44 13.69
N GLU A 326 17.37 -32.44 12.90
CA GLU A 326 18.42 -33.41 13.27
C GLU A 326 19.63 -33.22 12.35
N GLY A 327 20.83 -33.12 12.93
CA GLY A 327 22.08 -33.02 12.19
C GLY A 327 22.62 -34.38 11.75
N VAL A 328 23.27 -34.43 10.57
CA VAL A 328 23.85 -35.68 10.02
C VAL A 328 24.85 -36.35 10.99
N GLU A 329 24.93 -37.68 10.94
CA GLU A 329 25.76 -38.47 11.87
C GLU A 329 27.25 -38.05 11.79
N GLY A 330 27.81 -37.62 12.94
CA GLY A 330 29.17 -37.10 13.03
C GLY A 330 29.34 -35.63 12.61
N GLY A 331 28.26 -34.93 12.25
CA GLY A 331 28.25 -33.51 11.93
C GLY A 331 28.34 -32.57 13.15
N LYS A 332 28.12 -31.27 12.92
CA LYS A 332 27.98 -30.29 14.00
C LYS A 332 26.66 -30.53 14.76
N PRO A 333 26.61 -30.31 16.09
CA PRO A 333 25.35 -30.35 16.83
C PRO A 333 24.32 -29.35 16.26
N VAL A 334 23.10 -29.83 16.08
CA VAL A 334 21.92 -29.02 15.72
C VAL A 334 21.04 -28.86 16.96
N THR A 335 20.55 -27.64 17.18
CA THR A 335 19.58 -27.29 18.22
C THR A 335 18.16 -27.29 17.64
N GLU A 336 17.14 -27.41 18.48
CA GLU A 336 15.73 -27.27 18.09
C GLU A 336 15.08 -26.16 18.93
N PRO A 337 14.14 -25.38 18.37
CA PRO A 337 13.74 -25.31 16.96
C PRO A 337 14.82 -24.65 16.08
N ARG A 338 14.56 -24.53 14.77
CA ARG A 338 15.36 -23.69 13.85
C ARG A 338 14.51 -22.62 13.19
N TYR A 339 15.16 -21.56 12.72
CA TYR A 339 14.53 -20.43 12.05
C TYR A 339 15.29 -20.07 10.77
N ALA A 340 14.56 -19.65 9.74
CA ALA A 340 15.14 -18.82 8.67
C ALA A 340 14.39 -17.49 8.66
N MET A 341 15.09 -16.36 8.59
CA MET A 341 14.45 -15.04 8.62
C MET A 341 15.03 -14.08 7.59
N ILE A 342 14.17 -13.26 7.00
CA ILE A 342 14.58 -12.10 6.20
C ILE A 342 15.10 -11.01 7.14
N THR A 343 16.31 -10.52 6.87
CA THR A 343 16.98 -9.44 7.60
C THR A 343 16.97 -8.12 6.83
N ASN A 344 17.05 -8.19 5.50
CA ASN A 344 17.10 -7.03 4.61
C ASN A 344 16.13 -7.19 3.44
N TYR A 345 15.74 -6.07 2.82
CA TYR A 345 15.08 -6.07 1.52
C TYR A 345 15.79 -5.08 0.61
N LYS A 346 16.06 -5.45 -0.64
CA LYS A 346 16.77 -4.63 -1.63
C LYS A 346 15.87 -4.23 -2.81
N ASP A 347 16.41 -3.81 -3.96
CA ASP A 347 15.71 -3.58 -5.23
C ASP A 347 16.43 -4.31 -6.40
N LYS A 348 15.95 -4.21 -7.65
CA LYS A 348 16.62 -4.84 -8.84
C LYS A 348 18.07 -4.41 -9.09
N SER A 349 18.57 -3.42 -8.35
CA SER A 349 19.94 -2.92 -8.45
C SER A 349 20.77 -3.25 -7.20
N GLY A 350 20.23 -4.06 -6.28
CA GLY A 350 20.87 -4.47 -5.03
C GLY A 350 20.79 -3.44 -3.89
N ASN A 351 20.07 -2.32 -4.04
CA ASN A 351 20.01 -1.26 -3.01
C ASN A 351 19.01 -1.62 -1.92
N SER A 352 19.38 -1.56 -0.64
CA SER A 352 18.45 -1.76 0.48
C SER A 352 17.34 -0.71 0.53
N ILE A 353 16.09 -1.17 0.69
CA ILE A 353 14.87 -0.35 0.67
C ILE A 353 14.05 -0.46 1.96
N ILE A 354 13.00 0.36 2.03
CA ILE A 354 12.02 0.36 3.12
C ILE A 354 10.64 -0.05 2.55
N LEU A 355 9.88 -0.86 3.28
CA LEU A 355 8.55 -1.32 2.87
C LEU A 355 7.48 -0.26 3.18
N LYS A 356 7.04 0.50 2.15
CA LYS A 356 6.20 1.70 2.29
C LYS A 356 4.72 1.37 2.03
N ASN A 357 3.81 2.05 2.75
CA ASN A 357 2.35 1.88 2.57
C ASN A 357 1.92 2.12 1.11
N GLY A 358 0.83 1.48 0.70
CA GLY A 358 0.37 1.46 -0.69
C GLY A 358 1.28 0.69 -1.64
N THR A 359 2.21 -0.13 -1.12
CA THR A 359 3.11 -0.95 -1.93
C THR A 359 2.93 -2.46 -1.68
N ILE A 360 2.71 -3.27 -2.73
CA ILE A 360 2.86 -4.74 -2.66
C ILE A 360 4.32 -5.12 -2.99
N TYR A 361 4.75 -6.25 -2.48
CA TYR A 361 6.08 -6.82 -2.61
C TYR A 361 5.96 -8.34 -2.80
N ARG A 362 6.66 -8.96 -3.76
CA ARG A 362 6.42 -10.36 -4.18
C ARG A 362 7.70 -11.22 -4.27
N ILE A 363 8.08 -11.90 -3.19
CA ILE A 363 9.16 -12.91 -3.26
C ILE A 363 8.62 -14.16 -3.95
N THR A 364 9.18 -14.51 -5.12
CA THR A 364 8.69 -15.61 -5.98
C THR A 364 9.58 -16.86 -6.00
N GLU A 365 10.82 -16.76 -5.52
CA GLU A 365 11.73 -17.88 -5.31
C GLU A 365 12.63 -17.58 -4.10
N ALA A 366 12.73 -18.51 -3.15
CA ALA A 366 13.53 -18.37 -1.94
C ALA A 366 14.23 -19.69 -1.62
N VAL A 367 15.50 -19.81 -2.02
CA VAL A 367 16.29 -21.04 -1.92
C VAL A 367 17.17 -20.99 -0.68
N LEU A 368 16.79 -21.71 0.37
CA LEU A 368 17.54 -21.72 1.63
C LEU A 368 18.71 -22.71 1.57
N LYS A 369 19.91 -22.22 1.88
CA LYS A 369 21.07 -23.07 2.21
C LYS A 369 20.99 -23.46 3.68
N ASP A 370 21.77 -24.46 4.08
CA ASP A 370 21.83 -24.90 5.48
C ASP A 370 22.31 -23.83 6.46
N SER A 371 23.12 -22.88 5.99
CA SER A 371 23.56 -21.71 6.75
C SER A 371 22.37 -20.84 7.15
N ASN A 372 21.38 -20.67 6.28
CA ASN A 372 20.23 -19.76 6.50
C ASN A 372 19.21 -20.26 7.53
N ILE A 373 19.46 -21.43 8.13
CA ILE A 373 18.55 -22.14 9.03
C ILE A 373 19.23 -22.15 10.41
N ILE A 374 19.08 -21.06 11.15
CA ILE A 374 19.84 -20.76 12.38
C ILE A 374 19.17 -21.30 13.66
N GLY A 375 19.96 -21.36 14.74
CA GLY A 375 19.60 -21.95 16.02
C GLY A 375 19.19 -20.97 17.13
N ASP A 376 19.18 -19.66 16.85
CA ASP A 376 18.59 -18.63 17.70
C ASP A 376 17.65 -17.72 16.88
N GLU A 377 16.79 -16.95 17.54
CA GLU A 377 15.86 -16.02 16.89
C GLU A 377 16.43 -14.58 16.78
N THR A 378 17.60 -14.33 17.37
CA THR A 378 18.20 -12.98 17.45
C THR A 378 19.14 -12.66 16.28
N GLY A 379 19.62 -13.66 15.54
CA GLY A 379 20.33 -13.49 14.26
C GLY A 379 21.82 -13.14 14.41
N ASN A 380 22.54 -13.82 15.29
CA ASN A 380 23.95 -13.47 15.63
C ASN A 380 25.02 -14.10 14.70
N THR A 381 24.76 -14.18 13.39
CA THR A 381 25.79 -14.32 12.34
C THR A 381 25.33 -13.68 11.02
N LEU A 382 26.26 -13.53 10.06
CA LEU A 382 26.07 -12.75 8.82
C LEU A 382 26.58 -13.49 7.59
N ILE A 383 25.71 -13.66 6.58
CA ILE A 383 25.93 -13.65 5.11
C ILE A 383 24.55 -13.97 4.44
N GLY A 384 24.34 -13.62 3.16
CA GLY A 384 23.01 -13.64 2.52
C GLY A 384 22.75 -14.71 1.43
N VAL A 385 21.51 -14.70 0.92
CA VAL A 385 21.03 -15.45 -0.25
C VAL A 385 20.52 -14.47 -1.29
N GLU A 386 20.78 -14.75 -2.56
CA GLU A 386 20.28 -13.98 -3.72
C GLU A 386 18.83 -14.39 -4.03
N VAL A 387 17.91 -13.41 -4.04
CA VAL A 387 16.45 -13.62 -4.21
C VAL A 387 15.92 -12.69 -5.29
N THR A 388 15.59 -13.24 -6.47
CA THR A 388 15.08 -12.46 -7.62
C THR A 388 13.58 -12.16 -7.49
N VAL A 389 13.18 -10.90 -7.72
CA VAL A 389 11.79 -10.39 -7.55
C VAL A 389 11.36 -9.43 -8.67
N VAL A 390 10.04 -9.20 -8.83
CA VAL A 390 9.37 -8.51 -9.96
C VAL A 390 8.07 -7.77 -9.52
N GLU A 391 7.69 -6.64 -10.14
CA GLU A 391 6.53 -5.77 -9.79
C GLU A 391 5.36 -5.84 -10.84
N ALA A 392 4.27 -5.05 -10.93
CA ALA A 392 3.95 -3.65 -10.59
C ALA A 392 2.49 -3.38 -10.05
N LYS A 393 2.33 -2.16 -9.48
CA LYS A 393 1.14 -1.34 -9.04
C LYS A 393 -0.15 -1.99 -8.44
N TRP A 394 -1.02 -1.37 -7.61
CA TRP A 394 -0.91 -0.39 -6.51
C TRP A 394 0.13 0.75 -6.74
N ASP A 395 1.03 1.04 -5.80
CA ASP A 395 2.44 0.84 -6.11
C ASP A 395 2.76 -0.65 -5.85
N VAL A 396 3.65 -1.25 -6.62
CA VAL A 396 4.32 -2.51 -6.24
C VAL A 396 5.74 -2.26 -6.66
N LYS A 397 6.69 -2.64 -5.82
CA LYS A 397 8.10 -2.49 -6.14
C LYS A 397 8.77 -3.84 -6.08
N THR A 398 9.70 -4.05 -6.98
CA THR A 398 10.60 -5.19 -6.84
C THR A 398 11.42 -5.00 -5.59
N ILE A 399 11.47 -6.03 -4.76
CA ILE A 399 12.42 -6.09 -3.66
C ILE A 399 13.11 -7.45 -3.60
N GLU A 400 14.43 -7.47 -3.67
CA GLU A 400 15.19 -8.68 -3.27
C GLU A 400 15.13 -8.80 -1.73
N ALA A 401 15.66 -9.88 -1.17
CA ALA A 401 15.73 -10.03 0.29
C ALA A 401 16.96 -10.82 0.76
N ASP A 402 17.71 -10.27 1.72
CA ASP A 402 18.75 -11.04 2.43
C ASP A 402 18.13 -11.79 3.61
N TRP A 403 18.65 -12.97 3.90
CA TRP A 403 18.27 -13.78 5.05
C TRP A 403 19.44 -13.86 6.06
N ALA A 404 19.17 -14.18 7.33
CA ALA A 404 20.21 -14.43 8.35
C ALA A 404 21.00 -15.73 8.06
N GLU A 405 22.19 -15.88 8.68
CA GLU A 405 23.07 -17.08 8.69
C GLU A 405 23.74 -17.30 10.06
#